data_AF-A0A943BKQ6-F1
#
_entry.id   AF-A0A943BKQ6-F1
#
_cell.length_a   1.000
_cell.length_b   1.000
_cell.length_c   1.000
_cell.angle_alpha   90.00
_cell.angle_beta   90.00
_cell.angle_gamma   90.00
#
_symmetry.space_group_name_H-M   'P 1'
#
loop_
_entity.id
_entity.type
_entity.pdbx_description
1 polymer ?
#
loop_
_entity_poly.entity_id
_entity_poly.type
_entity_poly.pdbx_seq_one_letter_code
_entity_poly.pdbx_strand_id
1 'polypeptide(L)'
;MRKRFAALGLACAVALSGAVAVPAPAYAETPVVLPEGGVVWEGEKTVYYKDESSKPAGDKDYTGQYATMVDALKAVYQSNPEQPATLYCKPKADVGAMTHGHVGDSLTIYGNDAYVSSGERDLEFDTWKYDRATGNQGNSGAFLDEDVSVVVKGLDGIAAWGQRNTGHVITLAFEDCQDMQRVYFTNTNNAQGKINITLDGCSFDGTQDGMLVANAGTTVYSNSDGDISIKNTSFNEIAVALNMNHKAAGTQNISLENCTFTNCATEKLSADQKTTTYGAPVRVVSKKGAVTNLEISNCSFVYSDGMVNCGNGDILIGDGRHGADAEQGVVTLAMNGTDADVMVQKAGYFGTDGKVANADQGTLTEVPADAIVTPDEGGHFEVDLHDVTKVVNAKEATCTSEGYTGDTVCAKCGKVLEQGKVIAKVDHVAGGWQSDAKEHWHACTNEGCGAEFDRSAHTFGDWKVVKEATTEATGSKERVCTVCGHKETMELPKLEKPATGEKGETSKKPALPQTGDVASLMALAASASGATALAAGLFSRKRR
;
A
#
# COMPACT_ATOMS: atom_id res chain seq x y z
N MET A 1 -23.65 -10.61 -14.92
CA MET A 1 -24.57 -9.44 -14.96
C MET A 1 -24.47 -8.71 -13.63
N ARG A 2 -23.78 -7.56 -13.58
CA ARG A 2 -23.79 -6.68 -12.42
C ARG A 2 -25.21 -6.13 -12.21
N LYS A 3 -25.97 -6.72 -11.27
CA LYS A 3 -27.15 -6.10 -10.67
C LYS A 3 -26.78 -5.75 -9.24
N ARG A 4 -26.34 -4.50 -9.02
CA ARG A 4 -26.15 -3.95 -7.68
C ARG A 4 -27.52 -3.83 -7.01
N PHE A 5 -27.81 -4.69 -6.03
CA PHE A 5 -28.94 -4.50 -5.13
C PHE A 5 -28.63 -3.34 -4.18
N ALA A 6 -29.44 -2.28 -4.26
CA ALA A 6 -29.42 -1.18 -3.32
C ALA A 6 -29.93 -1.66 -1.95
N ALA A 7 -29.08 -1.65 -0.93
CA ALA A 7 -29.51 -1.66 0.46
C ALA A 7 -29.69 -0.20 0.92
N LEU A 8 -30.89 0.10 1.42
CA LEU A 8 -31.36 1.42 1.82
C LEU A 8 -30.84 1.78 3.22
N GLY A 9 -30.23 2.96 3.37
CA GLY A 9 -30.41 3.84 4.53
C GLY A 9 -29.25 3.99 5.52
N LEU A 10 -28.41 5.01 5.35
CA LEU A 10 -28.36 6.19 6.25
C LEU A 10 -27.57 7.32 5.58
N ALA A 11 -27.88 8.56 5.97
CA ALA A 11 -27.78 9.77 5.18
C ALA A 11 -26.37 10.35 4.94
N CYS A 12 -26.21 10.87 3.71
CA CYS A 12 -25.56 12.14 3.34
C CYS A 12 -24.02 12.24 3.38
N ALA A 13 -23.39 11.90 2.27
CA ALA A 13 -22.42 12.76 1.58
C ALA A 13 -22.52 12.49 0.07
N VAL A 14 -23.02 13.45 -0.70
CA VAL A 14 -23.03 13.39 -2.16
C VAL A 14 -21.59 13.61 -2.63
N ALA A 15 -20.82 12.53 -2.75
CA ALA A 15 -19.63 12.53 -3.59
C ALA A 15 -20.13 12.33 -5.02
N LEU A 16 -20.14 13.40 -5.82
CA LEU A 16 -20.23 13.27 -7.27
C LEU A 16 -19.03 12.42 -7.72
N SER A 17 -19.26 11.16 -8.05
CA SER A 17 -18.32 10.33 -8.79
C SER A 17 -18.28 10.82 -10.23
N GLY A 18 -17.65 11.97 -10.44
CA GLY A 18 -17.09 12.28 -11.75
C GLY A 18 -16.02 11.24 -12.01
N ALA A 19 -16.08 10.56 -13.16
CA ALA A 19 -14.95 9.83 -13.69
C ALA A 19 -13.80 10.85 -13.84
N VAL A 20 -12.96 10.93 -12.82
CA VAL A 20 -11.66 11.58 -12.95
C VAL A 20 -10.90 10.64 -13.86
N ALA A 21 -10.72 11.05 -15.12
CA ALA A 21 -9.61 10.53 -15.91
C ALA A 21 -8.39 10.71 -15.02
N VAL A 22 -7.90 9.62 -14.44
CA VAL A 22 -6.62 9.63 -13.73
C VAL A 22 -5.64 10.07 -14.82
N PRO A 23 -5.05 11.27 -14.73
CA PRO A 23 -4.04 11.64 -15.71
C PRO A 23 -2.99 10.55 -15.63
N ALA A 24 -2.68 9.93 -16.78
CA ALA A 24 -1.50 9.11 -16.88
C ALA A 24 -0.36 9.89 -16.20
N PRO A 25 0.40 9.28 -15.27
CA PRO A 25 1.51 9.97 -14.65
C PRO A 25 2.34 10.56 -15.79
N ALA A 26 2.43 11.89 -15.82
CA ALA A 26 3.28 12.57 -16.78
C ALA A 26 4.70 12.19 -16.38
N TYR A 27 5.25 11.15 -17.01
CA TYR A 27 6.66 10.84 -16.90
C TYR A 27 7.42 12.09 -17.34
N ALA A 28 8.32 12.56 -16.49
CA ALA A 28 9.22 13.63 -16.87
C ALA A 28 9.95 13.17 -18.14
N GLU A 29 10.07 14.05 -19.17
CA GLU A 29 10.80 13.71 -20.39
C GLU A 29 12.15 13.09 -20.02
N THR A 30 12.38 11.85 -20.46
CA THR A 30 13.61 11.13 -20.13
C THR A 30 14.79 11.89 -20.75
N PRO A 31 15.82 12.27 -19.96
CA PRO A 31 16.93 13.03 -20.49
C PRO A 31 17.61 12.29 -21.64
N VAL A 32 17.83 12.97 -22.76
CA VAL A 32 18.60 12.42 -23.89
C VAL A 32 19.99 12.00 -23.42
N VAL A 33 20.34 10.74 -23.70
CA VAL A 33 21.65 10.16 -23.42
C VAL A 33 22.38 9.93 -24.74
N LEU A 34 23.57 10.52 -24.85
CA LEU A 34 24.49 10.38 -25.98
C LEU A 34 25.91 10.11 -25.45
N PRO A 35 26.83 9.58 -26.27
CA PRO A 35 28.24 9.44 -25.88
C PRO A 35 28.87 10.78 -25.48
N GLU A 36 29.95 10.73 -24.71
CA GLU A 36 30.72 11.91 -24.33
C GLU A 36 31.17 12.70 -25.57
N GLY A 37 30.94 14.02 -25.57
CA GLY A 37 31.17 14.88 -26.74
C GLY A 37 30.00 14.95 -27.73
N GLY A 38 28.95 14.15 -27.54
CA GLY A 38 27.77 14.10 -28.39
C GLY A 38 27.99 13.37 -29.72
N VAL A 39 26.97 13.38 -30.59
CA VAL A 39 27.03 12.79 -31.93
C VAL A 39 26.63 13.84 -32.96
N VAL A 40 27.49 14.06 -33.96
CA VAL A 40 27.15 14.85 -35.16
C VAL A 40 26.59 13.89 -36.20
N TRP A 41 25.26 13.89 -36.36
CA TRP A 41 24.56 12.96 -37.24
C TRP A 41 24.82 13.24 -38.73
N GLU A 42 25.25 12.22 -39.47
CA GLU A 42 25.57 12.33 -40.89
C GLU A 42 24.40 11.89 -41.77
N GLY A 43 23.91 12.77 -42.65
CA GLY A 43 22.87 12.42 -43.63
C GLY A 43 21.64 11.75 -43.00
N GLU A 44 21.30 10.55 -43.48
CA GLU A 44 20.16 9.75 -43.04
C GLU A 44 20.49 8.80 -41.87
N LYS A 45 21.65 8.95 -41.22
CA LYS A 45 22.02 8.09 -40.09
C LYS A 45 21.24 8.47 -38.83
N THR A 46 20.71 7.46 -38.16
CA THR A 46 19.83 7.61 -36.99
C THR A 46 20.20 6.73 -35.80
N VAL A 47 21.17 5.82 -35.96
CA VAL A 47 21.68 4.99 -34.86
C VAL A 47 23.20 5.08 -34.82
N TYR A 48 23.77 5.30 -33.64
CA TYR A 48 25.19 5.29 -33.39
C TYR A 48 25.55 4.08 -32.52
N TYR A 49 26.44 3.23 -33.02
CA TYR A 49 26.97 2.10 -32.28
C TYR A 49 28.34 2.42 -31.71
N LYS A 50 28.52 2.16 -30.42
CA LYS A 50 29.81 2.20 -29.70
C LYS A 50 30.15 0.82 -29.16
N ASP A 51 31.30 0.29 -29.58
CA ASP A 51 31.94 -0.86 -28.94
C ASP A 51 32.99 -0.36 -27.93
N GLU A 52 32.83 -0.71 -26.65
CA GLU A 52 33.80 -0.36 -25.59
C GLU A 52 34.90 -1.43 -25.45
N SER A 53 34.84 -2.51 -26.23
CA SER A 53 35.78 -3.62 -26.15
C SER A 53 37.16 -3.24 -26.68
N SER A 54 38.22 -3.73 -26.03
CA SER A 54 39.58 -3.63 -26.56
C SER A 54 39.77 -4.61 -27.72
N LYS A 55 39.78 -4.11 -28.96
CA LYS A 55 40.01 -4.96 -30.13
C LYS A 55 41.51 -5.18 -30.41
N PRO A 56 41.93 -6.40 -30.78
CA PRO A 56 43.25 -6.64 -31.36
C PRO A 56 43.53 -5.75 -32.57
N ALA A 57 44.80 -5.36 -32.75
CA ALA A 57 45.21 -4.57 -33.91
C ALA A 57 44.98 -5.36 -35.22
N GLY A 58 44.19 -4.79 -36.13
CA GLY A 58 43.87 -5.39 -37.44
C GLY A 58 42.43 -5.87 -37.58
N ASP A 59 41.68 -5.94 -36.47
CA ASP A 59 40.24 -6.21 -36.52
C ASP A 59 39.49 -5.01 -37.12
N LYS A 60 38.37 -5.32 -37.78
CA LYS A 60 37.51 -4.30 -38.36
C LYS A 60 36.79 -3.56 -37.24
N ASP A 61 36.87 -2.24 -37.25
CA ASP A 61 36.08 -1.38 -36.38
C ASP A 61 34.66 -1.23 -36.93
N TYR A 62 33.67 -1.62 -36.13
CA TYR A 62 32.25 -1.52 -36.44
C TYR A 62 31.59 -0.34 -35.71
N THR A 63 32.32 0.40 -34.86
CA THR A 63 31.83 1.63 -34.22
C THR A 63 31.48 2.66 -35.28
N GLY A 64 30.35 3.36 -35.12
CA GLY A 64 29.95 4.42 -36.04
C GLY A 64 28.45 4.55 -36.24
N GLN A 65 28.07 5.24 -37.32
CA GLN A 65 26.70 5.64 -37.60
C GLN A 65 26.02 4.73 -38.66
N TYR A 66 24.80 4.31 -38.35
CA TYR A 66 23.96 3.42 -39.13
C TYR A 66 22.63 4.09 -39.48
N ALA A 67 22.09 3.75 -40.66
CA ALA A 67 20.84 4.33 -41.15
C ALA A 67 19.62 3.69 -40.50
N THR A 68 19.75 2.44 -40.05
CA THR A 68 18.67 1.67 -39.44
C THR A 68 19.16 0.93 -38.20
N MET A 69 18.23 0.60 -37.30
CA MET A 69 18.47 -0.28 -36.15
C MET A 69 18.95 -1.66 -36.60
N VAL A 70 18.39 -2.21 -37.68
CA VAL A 70 18.80 -3.52 -38.23
C VAL A 70 20.27 -3.53 -38.64
N ASP A 71 20.73 -2.48 -39.34
CA ASP A 71 22.14 -2.38 -39.74
C ASP A 71 23.06 -2.24 -38.52
N ALA A 72 22.63 -1.49 -37.50
CA ALA A 72 23.39 -1.32 -36.27
C ALA A 72 23.49 -2.62 -35.47
N LEU A 73 22.38 -3.35 -35.30
CA LEU A 73 22.35 -4.65 -34.63
C LEU A 73 23.21 -5.69 -35.37
N LYS A 74 23.17 -5.67 -36.70
CA LYS A 74 24.07 -6.50 -37.51
C LYS A 74 25.54 -6.14 -37.26
N ALA A 75 25.88 -4.86 -37.14
CA ALA A 75 27.24 -4.43 -36.83
C ALA A 75 27.69 -4.83 -35.43
N VAL A 76 26.81 -4.74 -34.42
CA VAL A 76 27.04 -5.29 -33.07
C VAL A 76 27.34 -6.77 -33.17
N TYR A 77 26.49 -7.52 -33.86
CA TYR A 77 26.70 -8.95 -34.02
C TYR A 77 27.95 -9.27 -34.85
N GLN A 78 28.43 -8.43 -35.76
CA GLN A 78 29.69 -8.72 -36.46
C GLN A 78 30.94 -8.33 -35.67
N SER A 79 30.81 -7.44 -34.67
CA SER A 79 31.97 -6.94 -33.92
C SER A 79 32.48 -7.91 -32.87
N ASN A 80 31.65 -8.85 -32.38
CA ASN A 80 32.00 -9.77 -31.30
C ASN A 80 32.47 -9.01 -30.05
N PRO A 81 31.58 -8.20 -29.43
CA PRO A 81 31.94 -7.35 -28.32
C PRO A 81 32.26 -8.21 -27.08
N GLU A 82 33.32 -7.86 -26.36
CA GLU A 82 33.74 -8.52 -25.10
C GLU A 82 33.04 -7.90 -23.88
N GLN A 83 32.35 -6.78 -24.07
CA GLN A 83 31.56 -6.05 -23.09
C GLN A 83 30.19 -5.73 -23.70
N PRO A 84 29.14 -5.45 -22.90
CA PRO A 84 27.85 -5.07 -23.45
C PRO A 84 27.98 -3.90 -24.44
N ALA A 85 27.51 -4.10 -25.67
CA ALA A 85 27.53 -3.07 -26.71
C ALA A 85 26.57 -1.92 -26.36
N THR A 86 26.86 -0.69 -26.81
CA THR A 86 25.94 0.44 -26.59
C THR A 86 25.47 1.05 -27.91
N LEU A 87 24.16 1.15 -28.08
CA LEU A 87 23.51 1.84 -29.18
C LEU A 87 22.87 3.13 -28.68
N TYR A 88 23.05 4.21 -29.42
CA TYR A 88 22.42 5.50 -29.17
C TYR A 88 21.60 5.87 -30.38
N CYS A 89 20.30 6.06 -30.20
CA CYS A 89 19.42 6.52 -31.25
C CYS A 89 19.42 8.04 -31.31
N LYS A 90 19.29 8.57 -32.52
CA LYS A 90 19.06 9.98 -32.76
C LYS A 90 17.73 10.37 -32.13
N PRO A 91 17.70 11.39 -31.25
CA PRO A 91 16.49 11.69 -30.50
C PRO A 91 15.27 11.91 -31.40
N LYS A 92 14.14 11.27 -31.05
CA LYS A 92 12.84 11.39 -31.75
C LYS A 92 12.87 10.98 -33.23
N ALA A 93 13.90 10.26 -33.68
CA ALA A 93 14.04 9.86 -35.07
C ALA A 93 13.40 8.49 -35.35
N ASP A 94 13.03 8.27 -36.60
CA ASP A 94 12.76 6.92 -37.12
C ASP A 94 14.08 6.14 -37.24
N VAL A 95 14.21 5.02 -36.53
CA VAL A 95 15.37 4.12 -36.65
C VAL A 95 15.17 3.05 -37.73
N GLY A 96 14.16 3.23 -38.58
CA GLY A 96 13.88 2.41 -39.75
C GLY A 96 12.91 1.26 -39.48
N ALA A 97 12.48 0.63 -40.56
CA ALA A 97 11.68 -0.58 -40.53
C ALA A 97 12.49 -1.77 -39.98
N MET A 98 11.86 -2.61 -39.16
CA MET A 98 12.48 -3.81 -38.61
C MET A 98 11.44 -4.92 -38.52
N THR A 99 11.55 -5.95 -39.36
CA THR A 99 10.79 -7.18 -39.13
C THR A 99 11.45 -7.97 -38.01
N HIS A 100 12.73 -8.31 -38.20
CA HIS A 100 13.56 -8.97 -37.19
C HIS A 100 14.95 -8.33 -37.19
N GLY A 101 15.40 -7.83 -36.05
CA GLY A 101 16.77 -7.39 -35.79
C GLY A 101 17.47 -8.41 -34.90
N HIS A 102 18.42 -9.16 -35.45
CA HIS A 102 19.10 -10.22 -34.70
C HIS A 102 19.89 -9.67 -33.51
N VAL A 103 19.71 -10.30 -32.34
CA VAL A 103 20.50 -10.03 -31.14
C VAL A 103 21.11 -11.33 -30.62
N GLY A 104 22.43 -11.40 -30.66
CA GLY A 104 23.22 -12.51 -30.12
C GLY A 104 24.12 -12.11 -28.94
N ASP A 105 24.18 -10.83 -28.60
CA ASP A 105 25.10 -10.29 -27.59
C ASP A 105 24.35 -9.40 -26.58
N SER A 106 24.95 -9.21 -25.40
CA SER A 106 24.45 -8.23 -24.43
C SER A 106 24.62 -6.81 -24.95
N LEU A 107 23.60 -5.96 -24.80
CA LEU A 107 23.66 -4.57 -25.25
C LEU A 107 22.70 -3.63 -24.53
N THR A 108 23.03 -2.34 -24.50
CA THR A 108 22.16 -1.25 -24.04
C THR A 108 21.76 -0.36 -25.20
N ILE A 109 20.48 -0.07 -25.36
CA ILE A 109 19.93 0.85 -26.35
C ILE A 109 19.38 2.08 -25.64
N TYR A 110 19.98 3.23 -25.89
CA TYR A 110 19.40 4.54 -25.55
C TYR A 110 18.57 5.03 -26.73
N GLY A 111 17.26 4.78 -26.68
CA GLY A 111 16.31 5.12 -27.71
C GLY A 111 16.07 6.64 -27.82
N ASN A 112 16.17 7.40 -26.73
CA ASN A 112 16.00 8.87 -26.75
C ASN A 112 14.68 9.30 -27.44
N ASP A 113 13.59 8.59 -27.14
CA ASP A 113 12.26 8.73 -27.74
C ASP A 113 12.23 8.52 -29.26
N ALA A 114 13.26 7.87 -29.83
CA ALA A 114 13.23 7.39 -31.20
C ALA A 114 12.22 6.24 -31.35
N TYR A 115 11.86 5.89 -32.58
CA TYR A 115 10.84 4.87 -32.83
C TYR A 115 11.20 3.94 -34.00
N VAL A 116 10.69 2.71 -33.93
CA VAL A 116 10.78 1.73 -35.03
C VAL A 116 9.51 1.82 -35.88
N SER A 117 9.60 2.35 -37.10
CA SER A 117 8.42 2.77 -37.88
C SER A 117 7.49 1.67 -38.39
N SER A 118 8.01 0.47 -38.67
CA SER A 118 7.22 -0.61 -39.29
C SER A 118 7.87 -1.98 -39.16
N GLY A 119 7.14 -3.02 -39.60
CA GLY A 119 7.48 -4.42 -39.39
C GLY A 119 6.87 -4.96 -38.10
N GLU A 120 7.36 -6.12 -37.65
CA GLU A 120 7.00 -6.66 -36.33
C GLU A 120 7.76 -5.96 -35.20
N ARG A 121 8.85 -5.27 -35.54
CA ARG A 121 9.71 -4.45 -34.67
C ARG A 121 10.49 -5.29 -33.66
N ASP A 122 10.69 -6.57 -33.96
CA ASP A 122 11.28 -7.53 -33.06
C ASP A 122 12.81 -7.39 -32.98
N LEU A 123 13.32 -7.20 -31.77
CA LEU A 123 14.61 -7.75 -31.38
C LEU A 123 14.47 -9.28 -31.35
N GLU A 124 15.16 -9.97 -32.25
CA GLU A 124 15.03 -11.42 -32.46
C GLU A 124 16.15 -12.17 -31.75
N PHE A 125 15.76 -13.12 -30.90
CA PHE A 125 16.67 -13.90 -30.08
C PHE A 125 16.48 -15.40 -30.29
N ASP A 126 17.59 -16.12 -30.47
CA ASP A 126 17.68 -17.59 -30.39
C ASP A 126 16.76 -18.36 -31.35
N THR A 127 16.05 -17.69 -32.26
CA THR A 127 15.12 -18.34 -33.20
C THR A 127 15.87 -18.96 -34.36
N TRP A 128 16.77 -18.19 -34.97
CA TRP A 128 17.49 -18.61 -36.17
C TRP A 128 19.00 -18.66 -35.94
N LYS A 129 19.66 -19.42 -36.81
CA LYS A 129 21.11 -19.47 -36.83
C LYS A 129 21.68 -18.29 -37.60
N TYR A 130 22.67 -17.62 -37.04
CA TYR A 130 23.37 -16.50 -37.66
C TYR A 130 24.87 -16.78 -37.77
N ASP A 131 25.45 -16.35 -38.90
CA ASP A 131 26.87 -16.43 -39.15
C ASP A 131 27.54 -15.14 -38.68
N ARG A 132 28.38 -15.24 -37.64
CA ARG A 132 29.08 -14.11 -37.01
C ARG A 132 29.87 -13.25 -38.00
N ALA A 133 30.54 -13.89 -38.96
CA ALA A 133 31.41 -13.18 -39.91
C ALA A 133 30.61 -12.29 -40.86
N THR A 134 29.45 -12.76 -41.32
CA THR A 134 28.61 -12.06 -42.30
C THR A 134 27.45 -11.27 -41.69
N GLY A 135 27.09 -11.58 -40.44
CA GLY A 135 25.91 -11.05 -39.77
C GLY A 135 24.60 -11.45 -40.43
N ASN A 136 24.59 -12.56 -41.18
CA ASN A 136 23.43 -13.01 -41.92
C ASN A 136 22.91 -14.34 -41.36
N GLN A 137 21.60 -14.53 -41.45
CA GLN A 137 20.96 -15.80 -41.15
C GLN A 137 21.47 -16.90 -42.10
N GLY A 138 21.79 -18.08 -41.57
CA GLY A 138 22.28 -19.19 -42.38
C GLY A 138 22.52 -20.49 -41.60
N ASN A 139 22.44 -21.63 -42.30
CA ASN A 139 22.57 -22.95 -41.67
C ASN A 139 23.94 -23.25 -41.06
N SER A 140 25.00 -22.58 -41.54
CA SER A 140 26.37 -22.67 -41.00
C SER A 140 26.58 -21.83 -39.73
N GLY A 141 25.61 -20.98 -39.39
CA GLY A 141 25.65 -20.14 -38.20
C GLY A 141 25.39 -20.90 -36.90
N ALA A 142 25.37 -20.16 -35.81
CA ALA A 142 25.01 -20.64 -34.48
C ALA A 142 23.67 -20.05 -34.05
N PHE A 143 22.95 -20.78 -33.19
CA PHE A 143 21.93 -20.16 -32.34
C PHE A 143 22.65 -19.31 -31.26
N LEU A 144 21.94 -18.91 -30.21
CA LEU A 144 22.58 -18.23 -29.10
C LEU A 144 23.66 -19.12 -28.46
N ASP A 145 24.85 -18.58 -28.21
CA ASP A 145 26.02 -19.31 -27.69
C ASP A 145 26.49 -18.79 -26.32
N GLU A 146 25.83 -17.77 -25.79
CA GLU A 146 26.03 -17.24 -24.44
C GLU A 146 24.74 -16.67 -23.83
N ASP A 147 24.78 -16.40 -22.53
CA ASP A 147 23.68 -15.69 -21.86
C ASP A 147 23.69 -14.21 -22.28
N VAL A 148 22.52 -13.64 -22.57
CA VAL A 148 22.41 -12.25 -23.04
C VAL A 148 21.57 -11.40 -22.11
N SER A 149 22.03 -10.16 -21.89
CA SER A 149 21.30 -9.12 -21.18
C SER A 149 21.14 -7.90 -22.08
N VAL A 150 19.88 -7.53 -22.33
CA VAL A 150 19.53 -6.38 -23.16
C VAL A 150 18.72 -5.38 -22.36
N VAL A 151 19.16 -4.13 -22.38
CA VAL A 151 18.44 -3.00 -21.78
C VAL A 151 18.05 -2.03 -22.89
N VAL A 152 16.78 -1.65 -22.96
CA VAL A 152 16.26 -0.69 -23.94
C VAL A 152 15.57 0.43 -23.18
N LYS A 153 15.93 1.68 -23.48
CA LYS A 153 15.41 2.86 -22.78
C LYS A 153 14.81 3.85 -23.77
N GLY A 154 13.50 4.12 -23.69
CA GLY A 154 12.82 5.13 -24.52
C GLY A 154 12.92 4.86 -26.02
N LEU A 155 12.64 3.63 -26.46
CA LEU A 155 12.55 3.27 -27.88
C LEU A 155 11.12 2.83 -28.21
N ASP A 156 10.38 3.69 -28.88
CA ASP A 156 8.95 3.48 -29.08
C ASP A 156 8.65 2.48 -30.20
N GLY A 157 7.56 1.75 -30.05
CA GLY A 157 7.17 0.69 -30.98
C GLY A 157 8.00 -0.58 -30.88
N ILE A 158 9.09 -0.61 -30.11
CA ILE A 158 9.99 -1.75 -30.04
C ILE A 158 9.25 -3.03 -29.60
N ALA A 159 9.76 -4.16 -30.08
CA ALA A 159 9.28 -5.49 -29.73
C ALA A 159 10.46 -6.41 -29.42
N ALA A 160 10.16 -7.53 -28.77
CA ALA A 160 11.11 -8.62 -28.62
C ALA A 160 10.43 -9.95 -28.91
N TRP A 161 11.12 -10.81 -29.64
CA TRP A 161 10.60 -12.11 -30.01
C TRP A 161 11.70 -13.18 -30.01
N GLY A 162 11.34 -14.38 -29.59
CA GLY A 162 12.25 -15.52 -29.65
C GLY A 162 11.56 -16.87 -29.61
N GLN A 163 12.08 -17.80 -30.40
CA GLN A 163 11.80 -19.22 -30.29
C GLN A 163 13.04 -19.93 -29.77
N ARG A 164 13.03 -20.33 -28.49
CA ARG A 164 14.20 -20.86 -27.80
C ARG A 164 14.68 -22.16 -28.44
N ASN A 165 15.96 -22.17 -28.83
CA ASN A 165 16.69 -23.34 -29.31
C ASN A 165 17.80 -23.76 -28.33
N THR A 166 18.20 -22.88 -27.41
CA THR A 166 19.32 -23.09 -26.50
C THR A 166 18.92 -22.97 -25.03
N GLY A 167 19.78 -23.45 -24.14
CA GLY A 167 19.59 -23.37 -22.68
C GLY A 167 20.06 -22.06 -22.04
N HIS A 168 20.57 -21.12 -22.84
CA HIS A 168 21.10 -19.85 -22.36
C HIS A 168 20.03 -18.99 -21.68
N VAL A 169 20.42 -18.06 -20.83
CA VAL A 169 19.49 -17.11 -20.21
C VAL A 169 19.38 -15.88 -21.09
N ILE A 170 18.15 -15.44 -21.34
CA ILE A 170 17.88 -14.13 -21.95
C ILE A 170 17.28 -13.25 -20.86
N THR A 171 17.88 -12.09 -20.62
CA THR A 171 17.38 -11.09 -19.68
C THR A 171 17.10 -9.79 -20.42
N LEU A 172 15.85 -9.35 -20.42
CA LEU A 172 15.41 -8.14 -21.09
C LEU A 172 14.90 -7.12 -20.07
N ALA A 173 15.30 -5.86 -20.23
CA ALA A 173 14.73 -4.74 -19.51
C ALA A 173 14.32 -3.64 -20.51
N PHE A 174 13.05 -3.25 -20.47
CA PHE A 174 12.53 -2.11 -21.20
C PHE A 174 12.12 -1.04 -20.19
N GLU A 175 12.65 0.16 -20.37
CA GLU A 175 12.39 1.32 -19.52
C GLU A 175 11.82 2.43 -20.40
N ASP A 176 10.63 2.92 -20.04
CA ASP A 176 9.98 4.07 -20.71
C ASP A 176 9.78 3.89 -22.23
N CYS A 177 9.62 2.65 -22.71
CA CYS A 177 9.31 2.39 -24.11
C CYS A 177 7.80 2.49 -24.35
N GLN A 178 7.37 3.39 -25.23
CA GLN A 178 5.95 3.64 -25.47
C GLN A 178 5.44 2.89 -26.70
N ASP A 179 4.16 2.55 -26.69
CA ASP A 179 3.45 1.86 -27.78
C ASP A 179 4.17 0.60 -28.30
N MET A 180 4.78 -0.16 -27.38
CA MET A 180 5.51 -1.38 -27.68
C MET A 180 4.63 -2.37 -28.47
N GLN A 181 5.23 -3.14 -29.39
CA GLN A 181 4.46 -4.11 -30.16
C GLN A 181 4.09 -5.34 -29.31
N ARG A 182 5.11 -6.06 -28.85
CA ARG A 182 5.02 -7.28 -28.02
C ARG A 182 6.36 -7.65 -27.40
N VAL A 183 6.32 -8.49 -26.38
CA VAL A 183 7.44 -9.28 -25.86
C VAL A 183 6.97 -10.75 -25.86
N TYR A 184 7.46 -11.55 -26.80
CA TYR A 184 6.88 -12.86 -27.10
C TYR A 184 7.92 -13.97 -27.24
N PHE A 185 8.01 -14.84 -26.23
CA PHE A 185 9.01 -15.91 -26.17
C PHE A 185 8.38 -17.30 -26.06
N THR A 186 8.80 -18.21 -26.93
CA THR A 186 8.35 -19.62 -26.93
C THR A 186 9.51 -20.58 -26.70
N ASN A 187 9.28 -21.65 -25.96
CA ASN A 187 10.29 -22.63 -25.56
C ASN A 187 10.13 -24.00 -26.25
N THR A 188 9.44 -24.02 -27.39
CA THR A 188 9.05 -25.26 -28.07
C THR A 188 10.24 -26.15 -28.41
N ASN A 189 11.38 -25.57 -28.81
CA ASN A 189 12.56 -26.37 -29.18
C ASN A 189 13.50 -26.60 -27.99
N ASN A 190 13.46 -25.72 -26.98
CA ASN A 190 14.24 -25.85 -25.76
C ASN A 190 13.48 -25.30 -24.55
N ALA A 191 13.08 -26.20 -23.64
CA ALA A 191 12.35 -25.85 -22.42
C ALA A 191 13.22 -25.49 -21.21
N GLN A 192 14.55 -25.56 -21.34
CA GLN A 192 15.51 -25.27 -20.27
C GLN A 192 15.95 -23.80 -20.27
N GLY A 193 15.95 -23.15 -21.43
CA GLY A 193 16.30 -21.74 -21.57
C GLY A 193 15.36 -20.86 -20.76
N LYS A 194 15.93 -20.02 -19.89
CA LYS A 194 15.17 -19.09 -19.05
C LYS A 194 15.00 -17.74 -19.75
N ILE A 195 13.90 -17.07 -19.44
CA ILE A 195 13.63 -15.70 -19.92
C ILE A 195 13.25 -14.82 -18.73
N ASN A 196 14.01 -13.76 -18.54
CA ASN A 196 13.70 -12.74 -17.56
C ASN A 196 13.24 -11.48 -18.31
N ILE A 197 12.12 -10.89 -17.90
CA ILE A 197 11.53 -9.72 -18.56
C ILE A 197 11.25 -8.67 -17.51
N THR A 198 11.81 -7.48 -17.69
CA THR A 198 11.48 -6.29 -16.91
C THR A 198 10.86 -5.26 -17.83
N LEU A 199 9.68 -4.76 -17.46
CA LEU A 199 9.05 -3.60 -18.09
C LEU A 199 8.83 -2.56 -16.99
N ASP A 200 9.33 -1.35 -17.16
CA ASP A 200 9.10 -0.26 -16.22
C ASP A 200 8.74 1.02 -16.98
N GLY A 201 7.57 1.60 -16.68
CA GLY A 201 7.09 2.81 -17.33
C GLY A 201 6.71 2.64 -18.81
N CYS A 202 6.52 1.41 -19.28
CA CYS A 202 6.22 1.12 -20.68
C CYS A 202 4.71 1.24 -20.99
N SER A 203 4.35 1.22 -22.28
CA SER A 203 2.95 1.13 -22.70
C SER A 203 2.74 0.22 -23.91
N PHE A 204 1.55 -0.37 -23.98
CA PHE A 204 1.06 -1.13 -25.12
C PHE A 204 -0.35 -0.65 -25.48
N ASP A 205 -0.51 -0.05 -26.65
CA ASP A 205 -1.80 0.41 -27.13
C ASP A 205 -2.24 -0.38 -28.38
N GLY A 206 -3.30 -1.18 -28.23
CA GLY A 206 -3.88 -1.99 -29.30
C GLY A 206 -4.88 -1.25 -30.17
N THR A 207 -5.18 0.02 -29.87
CA THR A 207 -6.10 0.82 -30.68
C THR A 207 -5.56 0.95 -32.10
N GLN A 208 -6.41 0.65 -33.08
CA GLN A 208 -6.02 0.57 -34.50
C GLN A 208 -6.01 1.95 -35.17
N ASP A 209 -5.48 2.96 -34.48
CA ASP A 209 -5.47 4.36 -34.89
C ASP A 209 -4.10 5.04 -34.66
N GLY A 210 -3.02 4.36 -35.02
CA GLY A 210 -1.67 4.91 -34.89
C GLY A 210 -0.67 4.29 -35.88
N MET A 211 0.52 4.88 -35.91
CA MET A 211 1.68 4.26 -36.59
C MET A 211 2.26 3.13 -35.73
N LEU A 212 2.31 3.34 -34.42
CA LEU A 212 2.80 2.39 -33.44
C LEU A 212 1.58 1.76 -32.77
N VAL A 213 1.29 0.52 -33.14
CA VAL A 213 0.13 -0.23 -32.65
C VAL A 213 0.63 -1.54 -32.08
N ALA A 214 0.23 -1.84 -30.85
CA ALA A 214 0.54 -3.07 -30.15
C ALA A 214 -0.22 -4.27 -30.72
N ASN A 215 0.26 -5.46 -30.42
CA ASN A 215 -0.48 -6.67 -30.77
C ASN A 215 -1.78 -6.77 -29.96
N ALA A 216 -2.92 -6.51 -30.59
CA ALA A 216 -4.23 -6.54 -29.92
C ALA A 216 -4.64 -7.93 -29.36
N GLY A 217 -3.95 -9.01 -29.76
CA GLY A 217 -4.20 -10.36 -29.26
C GLY A 217 -3.42 -10.68 -27.99
N THR A 218 -2.10 -10.53 -28.03
CA THR A 218 -1.21 -10.79 -26.89
C THR A 218 0.04 -9.93 -26.97
N THR A 219 0.30 -9.14 -25.92
CA THR A 219 1.46 -8.25 -25.86
C THR A 219 2.62 -8.86 -25.08
N VAL A 220 2.39 -9.53 -23.95
CA VAL A 220 3.47 -10.17 -23.17
C VAL A 220 3.21 -11.66 -23.05
N TYR A 221 4.11 -12.48 -23.61
CA TYR A 221 4.00 -13.94 -23.65
C TYR A 221 5.32 -14.61 -23.27
N SER A 222 5.22 -15.59 -22.38
CA SER A 222 6.29 -16.54 -22.10
C SER A 222 5.70 -17.89 -21.71
N ASN A 223 6.39 -18.95 -22.12
CA ASN A 223 6.12 -20.32 -21.67
C ASN A 223 7.34 -20.98 -20.99
N SER A 224 8.39 -20.21 -20.70
CA SER A 224 9.64 -20.67 -20.07
C SER A 224 9.68 -20.38 -18.57
N ASP A 225 10.60 -21.04 -17.86
CA ASP A 225 11.02 -20.63 -16.52
C ASP A 225 11.63 -19.21 -16.56
N GLY A 226 11.58 -18.49 -15.44
CA GLY A 226 12.23 -17.18 -15.30
C GLY A 226 11.37 -16.15 -14.56
N ASP A 227 11.92 -14.95 -14.42
CA ASP A 227 11.35 -13.86 -13.62
C ASP A 227 10.79 -12.75 -14.52
N ILE A 228 9.53 -12.38 -14.32
CA ILE A 228 8.83 -11.35 -15.08
C ILE A 228 8.36 -10.26 -14.12
N SER A 229 8.90 -9.05 -14.27
CA SER A 229 8.56 -7.88 -13.47
C SER A 229 8.00 -6.78 -14.38
N ILE A 230 6.75 -6.39 -14.16
CA ILE A 230 6.09 -5.34 -14.93
C ILE A 230 5.63 -4.26 -13.95
N LYS A 231 6.12 -3.04 -14.14
CA LYS A 231 5.90 -1.92 -13.23
C LYS A 231 5.45 -0.70 -14.01
N ASN A 232 4.52 0.03 -13.42
CA ASN A 232 4.07 1.33 -13.91
C ASN A 232 3.70 1.33 -15.43
N THR A 233 3.20 0.19 -15.92
CA THR A 233 2.99 -0.08 -17.34
C THR A 233 1.50 -0.04 -17.67
N SER A 234 1.15 0.51 -18.83
CA SER A 234 -0.24 0.55 -19.31
C SER A 234 -0.49 -0.42 -20.47
N PHE A 235 -1.67 -1.01 -20.47
CA PHE A 235 -2.19 -1.85 -21.54
C PHE A 235 -3.55 -1.33 -21.95
N ASN A 236 -3.72 -0.98 -23.22
CA ASN A 236 -4.99 -0.46 -23.75
C ASN A 236 -5.48 -1.35 -24.89
N GLU A 237 -6.75 -1.76 -24.82
CA GLU A 237 -7.44 -2.54 -25.87
C GLU A 237 -6.68 -3.81 -26.33
N ILE A 238 -6.16 -4.59 -25.37
CA ILE A 238 -5.50 -5.88 -25.63
C ILE A 238 -6.37 -7.05 -25.14
N ALA A 239 -6.59 -8.06 -25.98
CA ALA A 239 -7.43 -9.21 -25.64
C ALA A 239 -6.82 -10.09 -24.53
N VAL A 240 -5.49 -10.23 -24.52
CA VAL A 240 -4.71 -10.95 -23.51
C VAL A 240 -3.41 -10.20 -23.24
N ALA A 241 -3.44 -9.13 -22.44
CA ALA A 241 -2.26 -8.29 -22.23
C ALA A 241 -1.07 -9.11 -21.68
N LEU A 242 -1.28 -9.87 -20.61
CA LEU A 242 -0.32 -10.84 -20.13
C LEU A 242 -0.83 -12.26 -20.36
N ASN A 243 -0.09 -13.07 -21.14
CA ASN A 243 -0.43 -14.47 -21.42
C ASN A 243 0.72 -15.40 -21.01
N MET A 244 0.78 -15.71 -19.71
CA MET A 244 1.78 -16.64 -19.18
C MET A 244 1.27 -18.06 -19.34
N ASN A 245 1.93 -18.80 -20.22
CA ASN A 245 1.56 -20.17 -20.56
C ASN A 245 2.72 -21.09 -20.21
N HIS A 246 3.05 -21.17 -18.92
CA HIS A 246 4.24 -21.80 -18.39
C HIS A 246 4.27 -23.31 -18.70
N LYS A 247 5.10 -23.68 -19.69
CA LYS A 247 5.27 -25.05 -20.21
C LYS A 247 6.63 -25.64 -19.88
N ALA A 248 7.53 -24.87 -19.27
CA ALA A 248 8.70 -25.42 -18.61
C ALA A 248 8.29 -26.16 -17.31
N ALA A 249 9.21 -26.90 -16.71
CA ALA A 249 8.91 -27.75 -15.55
C ALA A 249 9.37 -27.12 -14.22
N GLY A 250 10.01 -25.95 -14.26
CA GLY A 250 10.55 -25.29 -13.09
C GLY A 250 9.58 -24.26 -12.54
N THR A 251 10.14 -23.11 -12.19
CA THR A 251 9.43 -22.01 -11.54
C THR A 251 9.44 -20.78 -12.44
N GLN A 252 8.27 -20.13 -12.53
CA GLN A 252 8.11 -18.82 -13.13
C GLN A 252 7.58 -17.85 -12.07
N ASN A 253 8.26 -16.73 -11.87
CA ASN A 253 7.80 -15.70 -10.94
C ASN A 253 7.33 -14.49 -11.76
N ILE A 254 6.17 -13.95 -11.39
CA ILE A 254 5.54 -12.83 -12.09
C ILE A 254 5.15 -11.80 -11.04
N SER A 255 5.59 -10.55 -11.19
CA SER A 255 5.18 -9.42 -10.36
C SER A 255 4.61 -8.30 -11.22
N LEU A 256 3.39 -7.85 -10.92
CA LEU A 256 2.74 -6.68 -11.51
C LEU A 256 2.57 -5.60 -10.45
N GLU A 257 3.10 -4.40 -10.70
CA GLU A 257 3.02 -3.27 -9.77
C GLU A 257 2.55 -2.01 -10.50
N ASN A 258 1.54 -1.33 -9.96
CA ASN A 258 1.05 -0.04 -10.49
C ASN A 258 0.67 -0.07 -11.99
N CYS A 259 0.24 -1.22 -12.51
CA CYS A 259 -0.12 -1.38 -13.91
C CYS A 259 -1.60 -1.03 -14.15
N THR A 260 -1.91 -0.49 -15.33
CA THR A 260 -3.28 -0.15 -15.72
C THR A 260 -3.69 -0.91 -16.97
N PHE A 261 -4.85 -1.58 -16.91
CA PHE A 261 -5.45 -2.30 -18.02
C PHE A 261 -6.76 -1.61 -18.41
N THR A 262 -6.77 -0.95 -19.57
CA THR A 262 -7.93 -0.22 -20.08
C THR A 262 -8.56 -1.00 -21.23
N ASN A 263 -9.85 -1.30 -21.12
CA ASN A 263 -10.63 -1.98 -22.16
C ASN A 263 -10.01 -3.29 -22.67
N CYS A 264 -9.19 -3.93 -21.84
CA CYS A 264 -8.57 -5.21 -22.14
C CYS A 264 -9.59 -6.34 -22.01
N ALA A 265 -9.43 -7.38 -22.83
CA ALA A 265 -10.29 -8.57 -22.83
C ALA A 265 -11.81 -8.30 -22.85
N THR A 266 -12.25 -7.23 -23.50
CA THR A 266 -13.69 -6.98 -23.67
C THR A 266 -14.33 -8.08 -24.51
N GLU A 267 -15.65 -8.27 -24.40
CA GLU A 267 -16.39 -9.26 -25.19
C GLU A 267 -16.10 -9.16 -26.69
N LYS A 268 -16.21 -7.93 -27.24
CA LYS A 268 -15.98 -7.67 -28.67
C LYS A 268 -14.53 -7.97 -29.05
N LEU A 269 -13.57 -7.40 -28.32
CA LEU A 269 -12.15 -7.56 -28.60
C LEU A 269 -11.73 -9.03 -28.55
N SER A 270 -12.21 -9.77 -27.55
CA SER A 270 -11.89 -11.20 -27.39
C SER A 270 -12.53 -12.06 -28.48
N ALA A 271 -13.73 -11.68 -28.98
CA ALA A 271 -14.33 -12.33 -30.13
C ALA A 271 -13.51 -12.09 -31.41
N ASP A 272 -13.12 -10.82 -31.66
CA ASP A 272 -12.32 -10.44 -32.82
C ASP A 272 -10.96 -11.16 -32.83
N GLN A 273 -10.31 -11.26 -31.66
CA GLN A 273 -9.01 -11.93 -31.49
C GLN A 273 -9.12 -13.45 -31.30
N LYS A 274 -10.33 -14.02 -31.28
CA LYS A 274 -10.59 -15.46 -31.08
C LYS A 274 -10.02 -15.99 -29.76
N THR A 275 -10.11 -15.19 -28.71
CA THR A 275 -9.63 -15.49 -27.35
C THR A 275 -10.78 -15.69 -26.37
N THR A 276 -12.05 -15.71 -26.78
CA THR A 276 -13.23 -15.77 -25.89
C THR A 276 -13.17 -16.82 -24.78
N THR A 277 -12.51 -17.96 -25.02
CA THR A 277 -12.37 -19.06 -24.05
C THR A 277 -11.22 -18.91 -23.07
N TYR A 278 -10.45 -17.83 -23.15
CA TYR A 278 -9.28 -17.59 -22.30
C TYR A 278 -8.84 -16.12 -22.20
N GLY A 279 -9.59 -15.19 -22.79
CA GLY A 279 -9.26 -13.77 -22.82
C GLY A 279 -9.38 -13.17 -21.44
N ALA A 280 -8.30 -12.57 -20.94
CA ALA A 280 -8.25 -11.84 -19.69
C ALA A 280 -7.10 -10.84 -19.77
N PRO A 281 -7.18 -9.67 -19.12
CA PRO A 281 -6.05 -8.76 -19.00
C PRO A 281 -4.79 -9.48 -18.48
N VAL A 282 -4.95 -10.30 -17.43
CA VAL A 282 -3.88 -11.15 -16.89
C VAL A 282 -4.30 -12.62 -16.98
N ARG A 283 -3.58 -13.42 -17.76
CA ARG A 283 -3.80 -14.86 -17.88
C ARG A 283 -2.55 -15.62 -17.45
N VAL A 284 -2.72 -16.58 -16.54
CA VAL A 284 -1.64 -17.43 -16.06
C VAL A 284 -2.05 -18.89 -16.02
N VAL A 285 -1.27 -19.72 -16.71
CA VAL A 285 -1.44 -21.17 -16.79
C VAL A 285 -0.09 -21.84 -16.58
N SER A 286 -0.10 -22.90 -15.77
CA SER A 286 1.07 -23.77 -15.56
C SER A 286 0.76 -25.18 -16.05
N LYS A 287 1.72 -25.82 -16.70
CA LYS A 287 1.61 -27.26 -16.99
C LYS A 287 1.82 -28.09 -15.73
N LYS A 288 1.37 -29.36 -15.75
CA LYS A 288 1.64 -30.32 -14.67
C LYS A 288 3.12 -30.33 -14.25
N GLY A 289 3.34 -30.21 -12.94
CA GLY A 289 4.67 -30.24 -12.31
C GLY A 289 5.42 -28.91 -12.30
N ALA A 290 4.90 -27.88 -12.98
CA ALA A 290 5.44 -26.53 -12.93
C ALA A 290 4.78 -25.71 -11.81
N VAL A 291 5.50 -24.70 -11.32
CA VAL A 291 5.01 -23.73 -10.34
C VAL A 291 5.09 -22.33 -10.93
N THR A 292 4.01 -21.56 -10.84
CA THR A 292 4.03 -20.13 -11.17
C THR A 292 3.54 -19.31 -9.99
N ASN A 293 4.36 -18.37 -9.55
CA ASN A 293 4.03 -17.43 -8.48
C ASN A 293 3.62 -16.11 -9.12
N LEU A 294 2.38 -15.67 -8.90
CA LEU A 294 1.85 -14.41 -9.38
C LEU A 294 1.65 -13.45 -8.21
N GLU A 295 2.30 -12.29 -8.27
CA GLU A 295 2.15 -11.19 -7.33
C GLU A 295 1.57 -9.96 -8.06
N ILE A 296 0.50 -9.38 -7.52
CA ILE A 296 -0.15 -8.19 -8.10
C ILE A 296 -0.37 -7.14 -7.00
N SER A 297 0.10 -5.92 -7.23
CA SER A 297 -0.09 -4.82 -6.28
C SER A 297 -0.46 -3.52 -6.98
N ASN A 298 -1.49 -2.86 -6.45
CA ASN A 298 -1.95 -1.54 -6.91
C ASN A 298 -2.25 -1.46 -8.42
N CYS A 299 -2.75 -2.55 -8.99
CA CYS A 299 -3.16 -2.57 -10.40
C CYS A 299 -4.60 -2.09 -10.57
N SER A 300 -4.94 -1.61 -11.77
CA SER A 300 -6.28 -1.15 -12.10
C SER A 300 -6.81 -1.77 -13.38
N PHE A 301 -8.04 -2.28 -13.34
CA PHE A 301 -8.78 -2.80 -14.49
C PHE A 301 -9.95 -1.86 -14.79
N VAL A 302 -9.87 -1.16 -15.92
CA VAL A 302 -10.79 -0.08 -16.28
C VAL A 302 -11.54 -0.45 -17.56
N TYR A 303 -12.87 -0.36 -17.50
CA TYR A 303 -13.74 -0.58 -18.65
C TYR A 303 -14.58 0.67 -18.89
N SER A 304 -14.50 1.23 -20.10
CA SER A 304 -15.30 2.36 -20.54
C SER A 304 -16.79 2.03 -20.52
N ASP A 305 -17.65 3.06 -20.52
CA ASP A 305 -19.10 2.92 -20.41
C ASP A 305 -19.68 1.89 -21.39
N GLY A 306 -20.37 0.87 -20.83
CA GLY A 306 -21.01 -0.20 -21.58
C GLY A 306 -20.07 -1.33 -22.03
N MET A 307 -18.75 -1.19 -21.86
CA MET A 307 -17.81 -2.29 -22.07
C MET A 307 -17.78 -3.21 -20.86
N VAL A 308 -17.68 -4.50 -21.13
CA VAL A 308 -17.56 -5.55 -20.11
C VAL A 308 -16.50 -6.55 -20.53
N ASN A 309 -15.83 -7.13 -19.54
CA ASN A 309 -14.93 -8.27 -19.71
C ASN A 309 -15.65 -9.43 -20.40
N CYS A 310 -14.92 -10.21 -21.20
CA CYS A 310 -15.46 -11.35 -21.95
C CYS A 310 -15.93 -12.55 -21.10
N GLY A 311 -15.83 -12.46 -19.78
CA GLY A 311 -16.39 -13.44 -18.84
C GLY A 311 -15.36 -14.36 -18.18
N ASN A 312 -14.06 -14.13 -18.42
CA ASN A 312 -12.99 -14.88 -17.76
C ASN A 312 -12.30 -14.09 -16.64
N GLY A 313 -12.89 -12.96 -16.20
CA GLY A 313 -12.33 -12.11 -15.16
C GLY A 313 -11.18 -11.23 -15.63
N ASP A 314 -10.75 -10.35 -14.73
CA ASP A 314 -9.57 -9.49 -14.91
C ASP A 314 -8.28 -10.31 -14.81
N ILE A 315 -8.31 -11.33 -13.95
CA ILE A 315 -7.22 -12.28 -13.74
C ILE A 315 -7.78 -13.70 -13.98
N LEU A 316 -7.24 -14.41 -14.95
CA LEU A 316 -7.56 -15.80 -15.24
C LEU A 316 -6.41 -16.73 -14.82
N ILE A 317 -6.70 -17.63 -13.90
CA ILE A 317 -5.81 -18.69 -13.43
C ILE A 317 -6.30 -20.04 -13.95
N GLY A 318 -5.41 -20.79 -14.60
CA GLY A 318 -5.70 -22.11 -15.17
C GLY A 318 -6.31 -22.05 -16.58
N ASP A 319 -6.51 -23.21 -17.17
CA ASP A 319 -6.97 -23.37 -18.55
C ASP A 319 -8.30 -24.12 -18.60
N GLY A 320 -9.37 -23.39 -18.91
CA GLY A 320 -10.73 -23.90 -19.01
C GLY A 320 -11.08 -24.58 -20.33
N ARG A 321 -10.18 -24.52 -21.33
CA ARG A 321 -10.51 -24.91 -22.70
C ARG A 321 -10.78 -26.41 -22.83
N HIS A 322 -11.57 -26.80 -23.82
CA HIS A 322 -11.91 -28.21 -24.07
C HIS A 322 -10.67 -29.11 -24.25
N GLY A 323 -9.64 -28.60 -24.93
CA GLY A 323 -8.37 -29.32 -25.17
C GLY A 323 -7.29 -29.05 -24.13
N ALA A 324 -7.63 -28.46 -22.98
CA ALA A 324 -6.67 -28.24 -21.90
C ALA A 324 -6.31 -29.55 -21.20
N ASP A 325 -5.11 -29.62 -20.63
CA ASP A 325 -4.69 -30.77 -19.84
C ASP A 325 -5.54 -30.88 -18.57
N ALA A 326 -5.99 -32.11 -18.27
CA ALA A 326 -6.81 -32.39 -17.09
C ALA A 326 -6.06 -32.11 -15.78
N GLU A 327 -4.75 -32.39 -15.77
CA GLU A 327 -3.85 -32.03 -14.67
C GLU A 327 -3.01 -30.83 -15.08
N GLN A 328 -3.13 -29.75 -14.33
CA GLN A 328 -2.39 -28.50 -14.53
C GLN A 328 -1.38 -28.31 -13.39
N GLY A 329 -0.47 -27.36 -13.57
CA GLY A 329 0.53 -27.00 -12.57
C GLY A 329 -0.05 -26.12 -11.48
N VAL A 330 0.81 -25.77 -10.53
CA VAL A 330 0.46 -24.85 -9.45
C VAL A 330 0.60 -23.42 -9.97
N VAL A 331 -0.42 -22.62 -9.73
CA VAL A 331 -0.39 -21.17 -9.90
C VAL A 331 -0.88 -20.57 -8.60
N THR A 332 -0.06 -19.80 -7.89
CA THR A 332 -0.49 -19.10 -6.68
C THR A 332 -0.66 -17.60 -6.95
N LEU A 333 -1.60 -16.97 -6.26
CA LEU A 333 -1.82 -15.52 -6.33
C LEU A 333 -1.58 -14.86 -4.96
N ALA A 334 -0.70 -13.87 -4.93
CA ALA A 334 -0.65 -12.85 -3.89
C ALA A 334 -1.15 -11.54 -4.48
N MET A 335 -2.08 -10.87 -3.80
CA MET A 335 -2.65 -9.60 -4.30
C MET A 335 -2.97 -8.63 -3.19
N ASN A 336 -2.66 -7.35 -3.41
CA ASN A 336 -3.05 -6.24 -2.53
C ASN A 336 -3.36 -4.97 -3.32
N GLY A 337 -4.17 -4.08 -2.75
CA GLY A 337 -4.44 -2.76 -3.33
C GLY A 337 -5.10 -2.79 -4.71
N THR A 338 -5.70 -3.92 -5.11
CA THR A 338 -6.20 -4.18 -6.48
C THR A 338 -7.64 -4.69 -6.40
N ASP A 339 -8.57 -3.98 -7.03
CA ASP A 339 -9.97 -4.41 -7.22
C ASP A 339 -10.05 -5.22 -8.52
N ALA A 340 -10.43 -6.50 -8.44
CA ALA A 340 -10.41 -7.41 -9.58
C ALA A 340 -11.42 -8.57 -9.46
N ASP A 341 -11.95 -8.98 -10.61
CA ASP A 341 -12.66 -10.24 -10.76
C ASP A 341 -11.65 -11.37 -11.09
N VAL A 342 -11.37 -12.27 -10.14
CA VAL A 342 -10.42 -13.38 -10.32
C VAL A 342 -11.16 -14.66 -10.69
N MET A 343 -10.87 -15.20 -11.88
CA MET A 343 -11.44 -16.45 -12.36
C MET A 343 -10.42 -17.58 -12.27
N VAL A 344 -10.79 -18.69 -11.63
CA VAL A 344 -10.05 -19.94 -11.68
C VAL A 344 -10.79 -20.91 -12.60
N GLN A 345 -10.13 -21.44 -13.62
CA GLN A 345 -10.71 -22.41 -14.56
C GLN A 345 -9.92 -23.71 -14.62
N LYS A 346 -10.65 -24.81 -14.82
CA LYS A 346 -10.12 -26.17 -15.03
C LYS A 346 -10.59 -26.72 -16.36
N ALA A 347 -9.84 -27.70 -16.89
CA ALA A 347 -10.12 -28.31 -18.17
C ALA A 347 -11.58 -28.78 -18.29
N GLY A 348 -12.21 -28.47 -19.42
CA GLY A 348 -13.61 -28.80 -19.68
C GLY A 348 -14.64 -27.77 -19.18
N TYR A 349 -14.20 -26.63 -18.63
CA TYR A 349 -15.10 -25.48 -18.40
C TYR A 349 -15.77 -25.06 -19.71
N PHE A 350 -15.00 -24.96 -20.80
CA PHE A 350 -15.50 -24.74 -22.16
C PHE A 350 -15.62 -26.05 -22.96
N GLY A 351 -16.67 -26.14 -23.77
CA GLY A 351 -16.88 -27.20 -24.76
C GLY A 351 -16.15 -26.94 -26.08
N THR A 352 -16.27 -27.90 -27.02
CA THR A 352 -15.69 -27.78 -28.38
C THR A 352 -16.25 -26.61 -29.18
N ASP A 353 -17.45 -26.14 -28.84
CA ASP A 353 -18.11 -25.00 -29.47
C ASP A 353 -17.71 -23.65 -28.85
N GLY A 354 -16.78 -23.66 -27.89
CA GLY A 354 -16.30 -22.46 -27.20
C GLY A 354 -17.29 -21.89 -26.19
N LYS A 355 -18.38 -22.61 -25.88
CA LYS A 355 -19.35 -22.20 -24.85
C LYS A 355 -19.04 -22.89 -23.52
N VAL A 356 -19.54 -22.31 -22.44
CA VAL A 356 -19.45 -22.93 -21.11
C VAL A 356 -20.19 -24.27 -21.15
N ALA A 357 -19.44 -25.36 -21.00
CA ALA A 357 -19.95 -26.73 -20.95
C ALA A 357 -20.15 -27.20 -19.51
N ASN A 358 -19.30 -26.78 -18.59
CA ASN A 358 -19.39 -27.13 -17.18
C ASN A 358 -18.98 -25.96 -16.28
N ALA A 359 -19.97 -25.25 -15.73
CA ALA A 359 -19.73 -24.11 -14.86
C ALA A 359 -18.99 -24.49 -13.56
N ASP A 360 -19.10 -25.73 -13.09
CA ASP A 360 -18.43 -26.20 -11.87
C ASP A 360 -16.90 -26.33 -12.04
N GLN A 361 -16.40 -26.29 -13.28
CA GLN A 361 -14.96 -26.19 -13.57
C GLN A 361 -14.44 -24.76 -13.56
N GLY A 362 -15.27 -23.79 -13.18
CA GLY A 362 -14.93 -22.39 -13.09
C GLY A 362 -15.39 -21.79 -11.76
N THR A 363 -14.60 -20.90 -11.19
CA THR A 363 -14.98 -20.15 -10.00
C THR A 363 -14.52 -18.72 -10.15
N LEU A 364 -15.49 -17.78 -10.10
CA LEU A 364 -15.24 -16.35 -10.11
C LEU A 364 -15.28 -15.82 -8.68
N THR A 365 -14.22 -15.13 -8.26
CA THR A 365 -14.11 -14.49 -6.96
C THR A 365 -13.91 -12.99 -7.16
N GLU A 366 -14.86 -12.20 -6.67
CA GLU A 366 -14.75 -10.74 -6.64
C GLU A 366 -13.82 -10.35 -5.48
N VAL A 367 -12.73 -9.64 -5.76
CA VAL A 367 -11.75 -9.22 -4.75
C VAL A 367 -11.69 -7.69 -4.72
N PRO A 368 -12.15 -7.03 -3.64
CA PRO A 368 -12.07 -5.58 -3.53
C PRO A 368 -10.64 -5.12 -3.22
N ALA A 369 -10.31 -3.89 -3.59
CA ALA A 369 -8.95 -3.34 -3.44
C ALA A 369 -8.41 -3.33 -2.00
N ASP A 370 -9.28 -3.29 -0.99
CA ASP A 370 -8.88 -3.26 0.41
C ASP A 370 -8.63 -4.65 1.00
N ALA A 371 -8.96 -5.73 0.29
CA ALA A 371 -8.69 -7.11 0.70
C ALA A 371 -7.20 -7.47 0.56
N ILE A 372 -6.80 -8.53 1.28
CA ILE A 372 -5.48 -9.14 1.13
C ILE A 372 -5.67 -10.55 0.58
N VAL A 373 -4.98 -10.86 -0.52
CA VAL A 373 -4.95 -12.20 -1.09
C VAL A 373 -3.59 -12.82 -0.82
N THR A 374 -3.60 -14.01 -0.21
CA THR A 374 -2.38 -14.75 0.12
C THR A 374 -2.29 -16.03 -0.70
N PRO A 375 -1.07 -16.43 -1.14
CA PRO A 375 -0.85 -17.70 -1.83
C PRO A 375 -1.36 -18.91 -1.06
N ASP A 376 -2.03 -19.83 -1.78
CA ASP A 376 -2.35 -21.17 -1.28
C ASP A 376 -2.03 -22.20 -2.37
N GLU A 377 -1.08 -23.11 -2.11
CA GLU A 377 -0.70 -24.15 -3.07
C GLU A 377 -1.81 -25.16 -3.34
N GLY A 378 -2.76 -25.34 -2.41
CA GLY A 378 -3.87 -26.28 -2.53
C GLY A 378 -5.09 -25.74 -3.28
N GLY A 379 -5.28 -24.41 -3.26
CA GLY A 379 -6.47 -23.72 -3.76
C GLY A 379 -6.19 -22.47 -4.58
N HIS A 380 -4.94 -22.25 -5.01
CA HIS A 380 -4.40 -21.04 -5.65
C HIS A 380 -4.21 -19.84 -4.71
N PHE A 381 -5.24 -19.48 -3.94
CA PHE A 381 -5.19 -18.35 -3.02
C PHE A 381 -6.28 -18.37 -1.96
N GLU A 382 -6.05 -17.62 -0.88
CA GLU A 382 -7.05 -17.27 0.14
C GLU A 382 -7.30 -15.76 0.17
N VAL A 383 -8.53 -15.34 0.46
CA VAL A 383 -8.92 -13.92 0.52
C VAL A 383 -9.28 -13.53 1.96
N ASP A 384 -8.60 -12.52 2.49
CA ASP A 384 -8.96 -11.80 3.72
C ASP A 384 -9.74 -10.52 3.37
N LEU A 385 -11.06 -10.57 3.56
CA LEU A 385 -11.98 -9.45 3.40
C LEU A 385 -12.09 -8.55 4.64
N HIS A 386 -11.25 -8.78 5.66
CA HIS A 386 -11.26 -8.07 6.94
C HIS A 386 -12.58 -8.16 7.72
N ASP A 387 -13.35 -9.23 7.49
CA ASP A 387 -14.66 -9.50 8.07
C ASP A 387 -14.59 -10.16 9.46
N VAL A 388 -13.45 -10.78 9.79
CA VAL A 388 -13.20 -11.35 11.12
C VAL A 388 -12.41 -10.36 11.97
N THR A 389 -12.99 -9.88 13.07
CA THR A 389 -12.40 -8.80 13.90
C THR A 389 -12.13 -9.22 15.34
N LYS A 390 -11.25 -8.47 16.02
CA LYS A 390 -11.00 -8.55 17.47
C LYS A 390 -10.65 -7.17 18.04
N VAL A 391 -10.85 -6.98 19.33
CA VAL A 391 -10.45 -5.75 20.04
C VAL A 391 -9.08 -5.91 20.67
N VAL A 392 -8.19 -4.94 20.48
CA VAL A 392 -6.86 -4.88 21.10
C VAL A 392 -6.68 -3.58 21.87
N ASN A 393 -5.70 -3.51 22.77
CA ASN A 393 -5.36 -2.31 23.53
C ASN A 393 -6.45 -1.77 24.48
N ALA A 394 -7.56 -2.49 24.67
CA ALA A 394 -8.61 -2.08 25.61
C ALA A 394 -8.07 -1.99 27.04
N LYS A 395 -8.40 -0.89 27.71
CA LYS A 395 -7.96 -0.60 29.08
C LYS A 395 -9.05 0.16 29.82
N GLU A 396 -9.45 -0.32 30.97
CA GLU A 396 -10.43 0.38 31.81
C GLU A 396 -9.88 1.70 32.34
N ALA A 397 -10.75 2.69 32.47
CA ALA A 397 -10.42 3.96 33.11
C ALA A 397 -10.37 3.80 34.64
N THR A 398 -9.53 4.61 35.26
CA THR A 398 -9.40 4.71 36.72
C THR A 398 -9.52 6.18 37.13
N CYS A 399 -9.69 6.45 38.43
CA CYS A 399 -9.72 7.84 38.90
C CYS A 399 -8.37 8.56 38.79
N THR A 400 -7.27 7.83 38.51
CA THR A 400 -5.93 8.39 38.33
C THR A 400 -5.49 8.42 36.88
N SER A 401 -6.04 7.58 36.00
CA SER A 401 -5.63 7.43 34.60
C SER A 401 -6.82 7.18 33.69
N GLU A 402 -6.81 7.83 32.53
CA GLU A 402 -7.79 7.56 31.46
C GLU A 402 -7.71 6.09 31.02
N GLY A 403 -8.84 5.59 30.54
CA GLY A 403 -8.95 4.30 29.88
C GLY A 403 -8.96 4.45 28.36
N TYR A 404 -9.11 3.33 27.68
CA TYR A 404 -9.21 3.23 26.23
C TYR A 404 -10.17 2.11 25.86
N THR A 405 -11.13 2.35 24.99
CA THR A 405 -12.09 1.31 24.57
C THR A 405 -11.44 0.17 23.79
N GLY A 406 -10.21 0.37 23.29
CA GLY A 406 -9.50 -0.56 22.43
C GLY A 406 -9.79 -0.34 20.95
N ASP A 407 -8.84 -0.74 20.11
CA ASP A 407 -8.92 -0.70 18.65
C ASP A 407 -9.60 -1.95 18.11
N THR A 408 -10.49 -1.80 17.14
CA THR A 408 -11.01 -2.94 16.36
C THR A 408 -10.03 -3.24 15.24
N VAL A 409 -9.46 -4.45 15.26
CA VAL A 409 -8.49 -4.90 14.24
C VAL A 409 -9.00 -6.16 13.54
N CYS A 410 -8.55 -6.36 12.30
CA CYS A 410 -8.72 -7.64 11.62
C CYS A 410 -8.00 -8.74 12.41
N ALA A 411 -8.70 -9.83 12.70
CA ALA A 411 -8.16 -10.96 13.45
C ALA A 411 -7.12 -11.76 12.65
N LYS A 412 -7.23 -11.75 11.30
CA LYS A 412 -6.34 -12.47 10.37
C LYS A 412 -5.02 -11.71 10.16
N CYS A 413 -5.07 -10.47 9.64
CA CYS A 413 -3.87 -9.71 9.28
C CYS A 413 -3.44 -8.63 10.29
N GLY A 414 -4.29 -8.28 11.28
CA GLY A 414 -3.96 -7.26 12.29
C GLY A 414 -4.16 -5.81 11.86
N LYS A 415 -4.66 -5.54 10.64
CA LYS A 415 -5.03 -4.20 10.17
C LYS A 415 -6.01 -3.53 11.13
N VAL A 416 -5.77 -2.29 11.52
CA VAL A 416 -6.70 -1.49 12.32
C VAL A 416 -7.86 -1.04 11.43
N LEU A 417 -9.07 -1.45 11.80
CA LEU A 417 -10.31 -1.14 11.07
C LEU A 417 -11.03 0.06 11.68
N GLU A 418 -10.99 0.17 13.01
CA GLU A 418 -11.57 1.30 13.75
C GLU A 418 -10.70 1.61 14.98
N GLN A 419 -10.38 2.89 15.17
CA GLN A 419 -9.67 3.34 16.37
C GLN A 419 -10.61 3.40 17.58
N GLY A 420 -10.10 2.96 18.72
CA GLY A 420 -10.78 3.12 20.00
C GLY A 420 -10.87 4.59 20.45
N LYS A 421 -11.70 4.84 21.46
CA LYS A 421 -11.88 6.15 22.09
C LYS A 421 -11.25 6.16 23.47
N VAL A 422 -10.71 7.32 23.85
CA VAL A 422 -10.27 7.58 25.23
C VAL A 422 -11.50 7.56 26.15
N ILE A 423 -11.40 6.79 27.23
CA ILE A 423 -12.39 6.77 28.30
C ILE A 423 -11.91 7.74 29.38
N ALA A 424 -12.72 8.75 29.69
CA ALA A 424 -12.40 9.70 30.74
C ALA A 424 -12.18 8.98 32.08
N LYS A 425 -11.38 9.59 32.96
CA LYS A 425 -11.18 9.10 34.32
C LYS A 425 -12.53 8.93 35.02
N VAL A 426 -12.66 7.86 35.81
CA VAL A 426 -13.83 7.71 36.68
C VAL A 426 -13.74 8.67 37.86
N ASP A 427 -14.88 9.07 38.41
CA ASP A 427 -14.92 9.95 39.55
C ASP A 427 -14.28 9.32 40.80
N HIS A 428 -13.78 10.17 41.70
CA HIS A 428 -13.31 9.73 43.01
C HIS A 428 -14.49 9.30 43.88
N VAL A 429 -14.37 8.14 44.53
CA VAL A 429 -15.37 7.64 45.49
C VAL A 429 -14.92 7.95 46.92
N ALA A 430 -15.69 8.81 47.62
CA ALA A 430 -15.45 9.18 49.01
C ALA A 430 -15.62 8.01 49.98
N GLY A 431 -14.59 7.73 50.78
CA GLY A 431 -14.67 6.78 51.90
C GLY A 431 -15.25 7.39 53.16
N GLY A 432 -15.23 6.65 54.26
CA GLY A 432 -15.58 7.20 55.58
C GLY A 432 -14.61 8.31 56.02
N TRP A 433 -15.07 9.18 56.94
CA TRP A 433 -14.26 10.26 57.50
C TRP A 433 -12.96 9.76 58.11
N GLN A 434 -11.86 10.37 57.68
CA GLN A 434 -10.53 10.25 58.29
C GLN A 434 -10.27 11.48 59.15
N SER A 435 -9.40 11.36 60.16
CA SER A 435 -9.03 12.48 61.02
C SER A 435 -7.63 12.35 61.61
N ASP A 436 -7.00 13.49 61.87
CA ASP A 436 -5.81 13.61 62.69
C ASP A 436 -6.03 14.67 63.80
N ALA A 437 -4.96 15.11 64.48
CA ALA A 437 -5.07 16.09 65.56
C ALA A 437 -5.52 17.50 65.11
N LYS A 438 -5.42 17.84 63.82
CA LYS A 438 -5.68 19.19 63.27
C LYS A 438 -6.99 19.25 62.51
N GLU A 439 -7.30 18.22 61.73
CA GLU A 439 -8.39 18.27 60.75
C GLU A 439 -8.98 16.89 60.43
N HIS A 440 -10.06 16.90 59.66
CA HIS A 440 -10.70 15.71 59.09
C HIS A 440 -10.89 15.85 57.58
N TRP A 441 -10.92 14.71 56.88
CA TRP A 441 -11.03 14.65 55.41
C TRP A 441 -11.68 13.35 54.95
N HIS A 442 -12.12 13.34 53.70
CA HIS A 442 -12.43 12.11 52.97
C HIS A 442 -11.22 11.68 52.15
N ALA A 443 -10.93 10.38 52.15
CA ALA A 443 -9.96 9.77 51.25
C ALA A 443 -10.69 8.96 50.17
N CYS A 444 -10.16 8.99 48.94
CA CYS A 444 -10.68 8.18 47.86
C CYS A 444 -10.49 6.69 48.19
N THR A 445 -11.56 5.91 48.04
CA THR A 445 -11.56 4.46 48.31
C THR A 445 -11.03 3.62 47.17
N ASN A 446 -10.84 4.22 45.98
CA ASN A 446 -10.26 3.52 44.84
C ASN A 446 -8.81 3.13 45.16
N GLU A 447 -8.50 1.85 44.97
CA GLU A 447 -7.18 1.28 45.28
C GLU A 447 -6.06 2.04 44.54
N GLY A 448 -4.99 2.39 45.25
CA GLY A 448 -3.83 3.10 44.70
C GLY A 448 -4.03 4.58 44.38
N CYS A 449 -5.21 5.17 44.66
CA CYS A 449 -5.48 6.59 44.37
C CYS A 449 -4.85 7.55 45.38
N GLY A 450 -5.20 7.43 46.66
CA GLY A 450 -4.70 8.30 47.73
C GLY A 450 -5.14 9.77 47.65
N ALA A 451 -6.07 10.14 46.76
CA ALA A 451 -6.62 11.49 46.70
C ALA A 451 -7.44 11.81 47.95
N GLU A 452 -7.33 13.04 48.44
CA GLU A 452 -8.01 13.51 49.64
C GLU A 452 -8.79 14.78 49.32
N PHE A 453 -9.96 14.93 49.95
CA PHE A 453 -10.86 16.05 49.72
C PHE A 453 -11.70 16.34 50.96
N ASP A 454 -12.45 17.44 50.91
CA ASP A 454 -13.26 17.96 52.03
C ASP A 454 -12.45 18.20 53.31
N ARG A 455 -11.15 18.53 53.16
CA ARG A 455 -10.26 18.86 54.29
C ARG A 455 -10.82 20.07 55.05
N SER A 456 -11.09 19.87 56.34
CA SER A 456 -11.59 20.91 57.24
C SER A 456 -11.11 20.70 58.67
N ALA A 457 -10.82 21.80 59.36
CA ALA A 457 -10.51 21.81 60.78
C ALA A 457 -11.67 21.26 61.61
N HIS A 458 -11.36 20.75 62.81
CA HIS A 458 -12.36 20.18 63.71
C HIS A 458 -13.32 21.23 64.27
N THR A 459 -14.62 20.97 64.09
CA THR A 459 -15.67 21.67 64.84
C THR A 459 -16.00 20.87 66.08
N PHE A 460 -15.38 21.21 67.20
CA PHE A 460 -15.61 20.52 68.47
C PHE A 460 -16.82 21.08 69.23
N GLY A 461 -17.59 20.18 69.84
CA GLY A 461 -18.59 20.56 70.84
C GLY A 461 -17.96 20.97 72.18
N ASP A 462 -18.81 21.14 73.20
CA ASP A 462 -18.39 21.51 74.54
C ASP A 462 -17.47 20.46 75.19
N TRP A 463 -16.58 20.93 76.06
CA TRP A 463 -15.73 20.08 76.87
C TRP A 463 -16.53 19.33 77.95
N LYS A 464 -16.34 18.02 78.02
CA LYS A 464 -16.90 17.15 79.05
C LYS A 464 -15.78 16.59 79.92
N VAL A 465 -15.89 16.74 81.24
CA VAL A 465 -14.96 16.09 82.18
C VAL A 465 -15.21 14.58 82.13
N VAL A 466 -14.15 13.81 81.84
CA VAL A 466 -14.19 12.33 81.82
C VAL A 466 -13.49 11.74 83.04
N LYS A 467 -12.57 12.50 83.65
CA LYS A 467 -11.92 12.16 84.91
C LYS A 467 -11.76 13.42 85.75
N GLU A 468 -12.36 13.44 86.93
CA GLU A 468 -12.20 14.54 87.87
C GLU A 468 -10.74 14.65 88.33
N ALA A 469 -10.24 15.88 88.41
CA ALA A 469 -8.93 16.14 88.99
C ALA A 469 -9.00 15.97 90.52
N THR A 470 -7.91 15.52 91.14
CA THR A 470 -7.77 15.45 92.59
C THR A 470 -6.52 16.21 93.04
N THR A 471 -6.32 16.37 94.35
CA THR A 471 -5.09 17.00 94.87
C THR A 471 -3.83 16.14 94.63
N GLU A 472 -4.00 14.87 94.26
CA GLU A 472 -2.93 13.88 94.12
C GLU A 472 -2.70 13.45 92.66
N ALA A 473 -3.72 13.55 91.79
CA ALA A 473 -3.68 13.12 90.40
C ALA A 473 -4.36 14.13 89.45
N THR A 474 -3.82 14.28 88.24
CA THR A 474 -4.44 15.07 87.16
C THR A 474 -5.79 14.48 86.77
N GLY A 475 -6.72 15.37 86.39
CA GLY A 475 -7.99 15.00 85.77
C GLY A 475 -7.86 15.02 84.24
N SER A 476 -8.95 14.76 83.53
CA SER A 476 -9.01 14.96 82.08
C SER A 476 -10.42 15.33 81.63
N LYS A 477 -10.47 16.13 80.57
CA LYS A 477 -11.68 16.47 79.84
C LYS A 477 -11.52 16.08 78.38
N GLU A 478 -12.62 15.72 77.75
CA GLU A 478 -12.71 15.35 76.34
C GLU A 478 -13.72 16.23 75.62
N ARG A 479 -13.46 16.52 74.35
CA ARG A 479 -14.47 17.04 73.41
C ARG A 479 -14.41 16.24 72.11
N VAL A 480 -15.54 16.14 71.44
CA VAL A 480 -15.69 15.31 70.22
C VAL A 480 -16.04 16.22 69.05
N CYS A 481 -15.38 16.00 67.92
CA CYS A 481 -15.72 16.67 66.68
C CYS A 481 -17.12 16.20 66.24
N THR A 482 -18.03 17.15 65.98
CA THR A 482 -19.42 16.85 65.63
C THR A 482 -19.58 16.25 64.22
N VAL A 483 -18.53 16.29 63.40
CA VAL A 483 -18.54 15.82 62.01
C VAL A 483 -17.95 14.41 61.89
N CYS A 484 -16.67 14.24 62.25
CA CYS A 484 -15.95 12.98 62.05
C CYS A 484 -15.85 12.09 63.31
N GLY A 485 -16.23 12.60 64.48
CA GLY A 485 -16.12 11.87 65.75
C GLY A 485 -14.74 11.83 66.38
N HIS A 486 -13.75 12.56 65.84
CA HIS A 486 -12.41 12.68 66.44
C HIS A 486 -12.51 13.20 67.88
N LYS A 487 -11.77 12.58 68.80
CA LYS A 487 -11.77 12.95 70.22
C LYS A 487 -10.48 13.66 70.59
N GLU A 488 -10.62 14.85 71.13
CA GLU A 488 -9.51 15.58 71.73
C GLU A 488 -9.59 15.48 73.25
N THR A 489 -8.48 15.07 73.87
CA THR A 489 -8.37 14.93 75.33
C THR A 489 -7.35 15.92 75.85
N MET A 490 -7.72 16.66 76.88
CA MET A 490 -6.82 17.57 77.58
C MET A 490 -6.74 17.17 79.05
N GLU A 491 -5.53 17.12 79.59
CA GLU A 491 -5.31 16.92 81.02
C GLU A 491 -5.71 18.19 81.80
N LEU A 492 -6.43 17.97 82.90
CA LEU A 492 -6.73 19.00 83.88
C LEU A 492 -5.67 18.97 84.97
N PRO A 493 -5.13 20.13 85.37
CA PRO A 493 -4.18 20.20 86.46
C PRO A 493 -4.79 19.66 87.76
N LYS A 494 -3.94 19.18 88.67
CA LYS A 494 -4.37 18.73 90.01
C LYS A 494 -5.12 19.84 90.73
N LEU A 495 -6.12 19.48 91.52
CA LEU A 495 -6.82 20.46 92.36
C LEU A 495 -5.87 20.99 93.42
N GLU A 496 -5.83 22.31 93.59
CA GLU A 496 -5.08 22.91 94.69
C GLU A 496 -5.77 22.58 96.02
N LYS A 497 -4.99 22.24 97.06
CA LYS A 497 -5.53 22.02 98.41
C LYS A 497 -6.24 23.30 98.87
N PRO A 498 -7.50 23.23 99.35
CA PRO A 498 -8.23 24.43 99.73
C PRO A 498 -7.52 25.15 100.88
N ALA A 499 -7.16 26.41 100.64
CA ALA A 499 -6.67 27.32 101.66
C ALA A 499 -7.84 27.67 102.61
N THR A 500 -7.62 27.41 103.89
CA THR A 500 -8.52 27.70 104.99
C THR A 500 -8.70 29.21 105.22
N GLY A 501 -9.95 29.66 105.13
CA GLY A 501 -10.56 30.74 105.94
C GLY A 501 -10.31 32.19 105.51
N GLU A 502 -11.39 32.97 105.33
CA GLU A 502 -11.92 33.90 106.36
C GLU A 502 -13.14 34.72 105.87
N LYS A 503 -13.81 35.35 106.83
CA LYS A 503 -15.19 35.87 106.90
C LYS A 503 -15.43 37.22 106.21
N GLY A 504 -16.72 37.53 105.99
CA GLY A 504 -17.29 38.90 106.03
C GLY A 504 -18.27 39.20 104.89
N GLU A 505 -19.58 38.99 105.04
CA GLU A 505 -20.62 39.92 105.56
C GLU A 505 -21.27 40.88 104.53
N THR A 506 -22.61 40.85 104.57
CA THR A 506 -23.61 41.89 104.22
C THR A 506 -24.05 42.17 102.76
N SER A 507 -25.29 41.71 102.49
CA SER A 507 -26.47 42.47 102.06
C SER A 507 -26.36 43.54 100.96
N LYS A 508 -27.03 43.33 99.81
CA LYS A 508 -27.98 44.27 99.17
C LYS A 508 -28.55 43.76 97.83
N LYS A 509 -29.88 43.74 97.72
CA LYS A 509 -30.65 43.98 96.47
C LYS A 509 -30.45 45.47 96.10
N PRO A 510 -30.36 45.97 94.83
CA PRO A 510 -31.36 45.80 93.75
C PRO A 510 -30.88 45.98 92.27
N ALA A 511 -31.87 45.87 91.35
CA ALA A 511 -32.09 46.63 90.10
C ALA A 511 -31.29 46.36 88.80
N LEU A 512 -32.07 46.33 87.71
CA LEU A 512 -31.72 46.48 86.28
C LEU A 512 -30.86 47.73 85.99
N PRO A 513 -30.20 47.77 84.81
CA PRO A 513 -30.60 48.77 83.82
C PRO A 513 -30.66 48.28 82.35
N GLN A 514 -31.34 49.11 81.56
CA GLN A 514 -31.69 49.05 80.14
C GLN A 514 -30.55 49.50 79.18
N THR A 515 -30.85 49.40 77.87
CA THR A 515 -30.62 50.33 76.72
C THR A 515 -29.95 49.59 75.55
N GLY A 516 -30.33 49.70 74.26
CA GLY A 516 -31.40 50.34 73.49
C GLY A 516 -31.37 49.68 72.08
N ASP A 517 -32.49 49.44 71.40
CA ASP A 517 -33.15 50.33 70.42
C ASP A 517 -32.15 50.97 69.42
N VAL A 518 -32.33 50.99 68.08
CA VAL A 518 -33.50 50.79 67.21
C VAL A 518 -33.07 50.57 65.75
N ALA A 519 -33.88 49.77 65.08
CA ALA A 519 -34.40 49.86 63.71
C ALA A 519 -33.88 50.93 62.71
N SER A 520 -33.69 50.41 61.49
CA SER A 520 -34.21 50.91 60.20
C SER A 520 -33.72 52.25 59.65
N LEU A 521 -33.18 52.21 58.42
CA LEU A 521 -33.94 52.72 57.28
C LEU A 521 -33.46 52.10 55.95
N MET A 522 -34.43 51.69 55.16
CA MET A 522 -34.30 51.29 53.76
C MET A 522 -33.79 52.43 52.87
N ALA A 523 -33.37 52.02 51.67
CA ALA A 523 -33.94 52.45 50.39
C ALA A 523 -33.02 53.24 49.43
N LEU A 524 -32.80 52.54 48.31
CA LEU A 524 -33.07 52.94 46.92
C LEU A 524 -31.96 53.61 46.09
N ALA A 525 -31.70 52.89 44.98
CA ALA A 525 -31.56 53.35 43.59
C ALA A 525 -30.35 54.21 43.23
N ALA A 526 -29.80 54.19 42.02
CA ALA A 526 -29.91 53.33 40.84
C ALA A 526 -28.80 53.80 39.88
N SER A 527 -28.49 52.95 38.90
CA SER A 527 -27.98 53.27 37.54
C SER A 527 -26.74 54.15 37.37
N ALA A 528 -25.72 53.63 36.67
CA ALA A 528 -25.37 54.11 35.32
C ALA A 528 -24.22 53.28 34.69
N SER A 529 -24.39 53.13 33.38
CA SER A 529 -23.60 52.56 32.29
C SER A 529 -22.22 53.18 31.99
N GLY A 530 -21.41 52.45 31.20
CA GLY A 530 -20.41 52.99 30.26
C GLY A 530 -18.97 52.53 30.54
N ALA A 531 -18.38 51.60 29.79
CA ALA A 531 -17.83 51.70 28.42
C ALA A 531 -16.31 52.02 28.37
N THR A 532 -15.55 51.04 27.84
CA THR A 532 -14.37 51.15 26.94
C THR A 532 -13.20 52.09 27.26
N ALA A 533 -11.97 51.55 27.31
CA ALA A 533 -10.99 51.62 26.20
C ALA A 533 -9.50 51.42 26.62
N LEU A 534 -8.83 50.50 25.89
CA LEU A 534 -7.49 50.59 25.27
C LEU A 534 -6.19 50.88 26.09
N ALA A 535 -5.27 49.91 26.06
CA ALA A 535 -3.88 49.99 25.54
C ALA A 535 -3.22 48.60 25.70
N ALA A 536 -2.95 47.82 24.65
CA ALA A 536 -1.85 47.92 23.67
C ALA A 536 -0.44 47.82 24.29
N GLY A 537 0.31 46.75 23.94
CA GLY A 537 1.73 46.61 24.26
C GLY A 537 2.29 45.20 24.07
N LEU A 538 2.59 44.85 22.82
CA LEU A 538 3.26 43.62 22.35
C LEU A 538 4.79 43.62 22.56
N PHE A 539 5.36 42.42 22.36
CA PHE A 539 6.77 42.03 22.09
C PHE A 539 7.65 41.68 23.31
N SER A 540 8.48 40.63 23.34
CA SER A 540 9.02 39.77 22.26
C SER A 540 9.67 38.47 22.81
N ARG A 541 9.49 37.37 22.05
CA ARG A 541 10.44 36.29 21.67
C ARG A 541 11.60 35.85 22.63
N LYS A 542 11.76 34.53 22.76
CA LYS A 542 12.78 33.77 21.98
C LYS A 542 12.60 32.24 22.03
N ARG A 543 12.85 31.64 20.85
CA ARG A 543 12.98 30.21 20.56
C ARG A 543 14.18 29.58 21.28
N ARG A 544 14.04 28.32 21.67
CA ARG A 544 14.77 27.18 21.08
C ARG A 544 13.85 25.98 21.01
#